data_AF-A0A923R4E8-F1
#
_entry.id   AF-A0A923R4E8-F1
#
_cell.length_a   1.000
_cell.length_b   1.000
_cell.length_c   1.000
_cell.angle_alpha   90.00
_cell.angle_beta   90.00
_cell.angle_gamma   90.00
#
_symmetry.space_group_name_H-M   'P 1'
#
loop_
_entity.id
_entity.type
_entity.pdbx_description
1 polymer ?
#
loop_
_entity_poly.entity_id
_entity_poly.type
_entity_poly.pdbx_seq_one_letter_code
_entity_poly.pdbx_strand_id
1 'polypeptide(L)'
;MDSNHARVILKHNKFEVVAIFQFDEKGLPLKTSIDRFGNFDGVMQKRSFVCDLSNYQAHEGLLIPTDIRGCWDFGIEAFYWLHFKIRSVHFE
;
A
#
# COMPACT_ATOMS: atom_id res chain seq x y z
N MET A 1 6.22 17.22 -1.97
CA MET A 1 5.04 16.43 -1.59
C MET A 1 3.99 17.40 -1.11
N ASP A 2 2.74 17.21 -1.51
CA ASP A 2 1.61 18.01 -1.03
C ASP A 2 1.15 17.52 0.36
N SER A 3 0.11 18.16 0.92
CA SER A 3 -0.43 17.84 2.24
C SER A 3 -1.12 16.48 2.35
N ASN A 4 -1.40 15.82 1.22
CA ASN A 4 -2.18 14.60 1.15
C ASN A 4 -1.32 13.38 0.81
N HIS A 5 0.01 13.53 0.85
CA HIS A 5 0.95 12.44 0.62
C HIS A 5 1.97 12.32 1.75
N ALA A 6 2.18 11.09 2.21
CA ALA A 6 3.27 10.76 3.13
C ALA A 6 4.22 9.75 2.49
N ARG A 7 5.52 9.95 2.70
CA ARG A 7 6.57 9.02 2.25
C ARG A 7 7.18 8.30 3.43
N VAL A 8 7.31 6.99 3.31
CA VAL A 8 8.08 6.15 4.22
C VAL A 8 9.20 5.48 3.42
N ILE A 9 10.42 5.52 3.95
CA ILE A 9 11.56 4.79 3.41
C ILE A 9 11.98 3.77 4.46
N LEU A 10 11.89 2.49 4.11
CA LEU A 10 12.37 1.38 4.92
C LEU A 10 13.66 0.86 4.28
N LYS A 11 14.78 1.00 4.99
CA LYS A 11 16.06 0.42 4.57
C LYS A 11 16.32 -0.82 5.39
N HIS A 12 16.53 -1.93 4.70
CA HIS A 12 17.00 -3.18 5.27
C HIS A 12 18.21 -3.64 4.46
N ASN A 13 19.15 -4.37 5.07
CA ASN A 13 20.47 -4.69 4.48
C ASN A 13 20.45 -5.27 3.04
N LYS A 14 19.31 -5.82 2.60
CA LYS A 14 19.15 -6.44 1.29
C LYS A 14 18.13 -5.74 0.37
N PHE A 15 17.36 -4.77 0.88
CA PHE A 15 16.34 -4.08 0.09
C PHE A 15 16.03 -2.69 0.65
N GLU A 16 15.75 -1.77 -0.27
CA GLU A 16 15.11 -0.49 0.04
C GLU A 16 13.65 -0.58 -0.38
N VAL A 17 12.75 -0.17 0.50
CA VAL A 17 11.32 -0.05 0.22
C VAL A 17 10.93 1.41 0.40
N VAL A 18 10.30 1.98 -0.63
CA VAL A 18 9.71 3.31 -0.58
C VAL A 18 8.20 3.15 -0.67
N ALA A 19 7.50 3.51 0.40
CA ALA A 19 6.05 3.55 0.41
C ALA A 19 5.57 5.01 0.31
N ILE A 20 4.58 5.26 -0.56
CA ILE A 20 3.88 6.53 -0.69
C ILE A 20 2.42 6.27 -0.34
N PHE A 21 1.96 6.91 0.73
CA PHE A 21 0.57 6.91 1.14
C PHE A 21 -0.10 8.16 0.57
N GLN A 22 -1.27 7.99 -0.01
CA GLN A 22 -2.14 9.07 -0.43
C GLN A 22 -3.36 9.09 0.48
N PHE A 23 -3.74 10.27 0.95
CA PHE A 23 -4.86 10.49 1.86
C PHE A 23 -5.97 11.31 1.19
N ASP A 24 -7.20 11.13 1.66
CA ASP A 24 -8.30 12.04 1.33
C ASP A 24 -8.24 13.33 2.16
N GLU A 25 -9.17 14.26 1.91
CA GLU A 25 -9.26 15.54 2.63
C GLU A 25 -9.57 15.38 4.13
N LYS A 26 -10.00 14.19 4.57
CA LYS A 26 -10.28 13.83 5.97
C LYS A 26 -9.09 13.13 6.62
N GLY A 27 -7.98 12.93 5.91
CA GLY A 27 -6.79 12.24 6.38
C GLY A 27 -6.89 10.72 6.36
N LEU A 28 -7.87 10.13 5.65
CA LEU A 28 -7.99 8.69 5.50
C LEU A 28 -7.15 8.19 4.32
N PRO A 29 -6.39 7.10 4.47
CA PRO A 29 -5.55 6.62 3.38
C PRO A 29 -6.40 6.04 2.25
N LEU A 30 -6.24 6.56 1.03
CA LEU A 30 -6.95 6.05 -0.15
C LEU A 30 -6.14 5.00 -0.88
N LYS A 31 -4.82 5.21 -0.91
CA LYS A 31 -3.92 4.43 -1.76
C LYS A 31 -2.55 4.32 -1.12
N THR A 32 -1.89 3.20 -1.34
CA THR A 32 -0.49 3.02 -0.98
C THR A 32 0.26 2.48 -2.19
N SER A 33 1.30 3.17 -2.61
CA SER A 33 2.25 2.69 -3.62
C SER A 33 3.54 2.28 -2.93
N ILE A 34 4.04 1.09 -3.23
CA ILE A 34 5.22 0.51 -2.60
C ILE A 34 6.21 0.12 -3.69
N ASP A 35 7.32 0.85 -3.76
CA ASP A 35 8.45 0.52 -4.62
C ASP A 35 9.46 -0.30 -3.81
N ARG A 36 9.67 -1.57 -4.20
CA ARG A 36 10.73 -2.41 -3.67
C ARG A 36 11.89 -2.45 -4.65
N PHE A 37 13.06 -2.02 -4.18
CA PHE A 37 14.32 -2.10 -4.92
C PHE A 37 15.12 -3.29 -4.38
N GLY A 38 15.50 -4.21 -5.25
CA GLY A 38 16.27 -5.38 -4.83
C GLY A 38 16.77 -6.22 -6.00
N ASN A 39 17.59 -7.21 -5.67
CA ASN A 39 17.97 -8.25 -6.61
C ASN A 39 16.87 -9.32 -6.62
N PHE A 40 16.30 -9.56 -7.79
CA PHE A 40 15.33 -10.61 -8.03
C PHE A 40 15.83 -11.41 -9.24
N ASP A 41 16.00 -12.72 -9.05
CA ASP A 41 16.46 -13.62 -10.12
C ASP A 41 17.81 -13.23 -10.72
N GLY A 42 18.70 -12.64 -9.91
CA GLY A 42 20.04 -12.20 -10.31
C GLY A 42 20.08 -10.77 -10.88
N VAL A 43 18.93 -10.13 -11.10
CA VAL A 43 18.83 -8.80 -11.70
C VAL A 43 18.34 -7.77 -10.68
N MET A 44 19.05 -6.65 -10.57
CA MET A 44 18.57 -5.50 -9.81
C MET A 44 17.37 -4.89 -10.52
N GLN A 45 16.21 -4.90 -9.87
CA GLN A 45 14.99 -4.33 -10.44
C GLN A 45 14.11 -3.65 -9.38
N LYS A 46 13.29 -2.73 -9.85
CA LYS A 46 12.20 -2.11 -9.09
C LYS A 46 10.93 -2.90 -9.32
N ARG A 47 10.25 -3.33 -8.25
CA ARG A 47 8.90 -3.87 -8.32
C ARG A 47 7.96 -2.94 -7.58
N SER A 48 6.93 -2.47 -8.27
CA SER A 48 5.92 -1.57 -7.71
C SER A 48 4.67 -2.37 -7.35
N PHE A 49 4.22 -2.23 -6.11
CA PHE A 49 2.97 -2.81 -5.64
C PHE A 49 2.05 -1.68 -5.18
N VAL A 50 0.82 -1.71 -5.65
CA VAL A 50 -0.17 -0.67 -5.36
C VAL A 50 -1.35 -1.30 -4.64
N CYS A 51 -1.75 -0.67 -3.54
CA CYS A 51 -2.96 -1.02 -2.80
C CYS A 51 -3.96 0.12 -2.87
N ASP A 52 -5.18 -0.16 -3.32
CA ASP A 52 -6.33 0.72 -3.17
C ASP A 52 -7.12 0.31 -1.93
N LEU A 53 -7.50 1.30 -1.12
CA LEU A 53 -8.16 1.13 0.18
C LEU A 53 -9.54 1.79 0.12
N SER A 54 -10.58 1.05 0.50
CA SER A 54 -11.97 1.52 0.42
C SER A 54 -12.87 0.87 1.46
N ASN A 55 -14.13 1.33 1.52
CA ASN A 55 -15.15 0.84 2.46
C ASN A 55 -14.69 0.91 3.92
N TYR A 56 -14.38 2.12 4.40
CA TYR A 56 -13.97 2.34 5.78
C TYR A 56 -15.11 2.07 6.76
N GLN A 57 -14.81 1.33 7.83
CA GLN A 57 -15.73 1.07 8.94
C GLN A 57 -15.07 1.46 10.27
N ALA A 58 -15.90 1.93 11.21
CA ALA A 58 -15.43 2.30 12.53
C ALA A 58 -15.34 1.07 13.44
N HIS A 59 -14.17 0.87 14.03
CA HIS A 59 -13.88 -0.18 15.01
C HIS A 59 -13.15 0.46 16.19
N GLU A 60 -13.77 0.45 17.38
CA GLU A 60 -13.20 1.09 18.59
C GLU A 60 -12.73 2.55 18.39
N GLY A 61 -13.48 3.32 17.59
CA GLY A 61 -13.15 4.71 17.27
C GLY A 61 -12.10 4.90 16.18
N LEU A 62 -11.54 3.82 15.63
CA LEU A 62 -10.61 3.83 14.50
C LEU A 62 -11.32 3.51 13.19
N LEU A 63 -11.02 4.26 12.14
CA LEU A 63 -11.52 3.98 10.80
C LEU A 63 -10.58 3.02 10.08
N ILE A 64 -11.08 1.84 9.73
CA ILE A 64 -10.31 0.75 9.11
C ILE A 64 -10.88 0.46 7.73
N PRO A 65 -10.06 0.37 6.66
CA PRO A 65 -10.53 0.00 5.34
C PRO A 65 -10.91 -1.47 5.31
N THR A 66 -12.16 -1.79 4.94
CA THR A 66 -12.62 -3.18 4.87
C THR A 66 -12.54 -3.81 3.49
N ASP A 67 -12.20 -3.02 2.46
CA ASP A 67 -11.98 -3.49 1.09
C ASP A 67 -10.60 -3.02 0.60
N ILE A 68 -9.73 -4.00 0.33
CA ILE A 68 -8.33 -3.76 -0.05
C ILE A 68 -8.06 -4.49 -1.36
N ARG A 69 -7.58 -3.76 -2.37
CA ARG A 69 -7.21 -4.33 -3.68
C ARG A 69 -5.73 -4.08 -3.93
N GLY A 70 -4.98 -5.14 -4.17
CA GLY A 70 -3.54 -5.09 -4.43
C GLY A 70 -3.23 -5.48 -5.86
N CYS A 71 -2.42 -4.68 -6.54
CA CYS A 71 -1.91 -4.98 -7.87
C CYS A 71 -0.40 -4.78 -7.97
N TRP A 72 0.23 -5.64 -8.76
CA TRP A 72 1.60 -5.41 -9.22
C TRP A 72 1.54 -4.48 -10.43
N ASP A 73 2.24 -3.36 -10.35
CA ASP A 73 2.36 -2.41 -11.45
C ASP A 73 3.68 -2.69 -12.18
N PHE A 74 3.56 -3.24 -13.40
CA PHE A 74 4.69 -3.51 -14.29
C PHE A 74 4.91 -2.39 -15.32
N GLY A 75 4.24 -1.24 -15.16
CA GLY A 75 4.35 -0.06 -16.03
C GLY A 75 3.55 -0.13 -17.33
N ILE A 76 3.23 -1.34 -17.82
CA ILE A 76 2.42 -1.56 -19.04
C ILE A 76 1.00 -2.02 -18.67
N GLU A 77 0.91 -2.92 -17.68
CA GLU A 77 -0.35 -3.41 -17.14
C GLU A 77 -0.24 -3.53 -15.61
N ALA A 78 -1.36 -3.23 -14.96
CA ALA A 78 -1.56 -3.53 -13.55
C ALA A 78 -2.13 -4.95 -13.42
N PHE A 79 -1.38 -5.84 -12.79
CA PHE A 79 -1.83 -7.19 -12.50
C PHE A 79 -2.47 -7.24 -11.11
N TYR A 80 -3.81 -7.23 -11.06
CA TYR A 80 -4.56 -7.38 -9.83
C TYR A 80 -4.37 -8.79 -9.28
N TRP A 81 -3.59 -8.89 -8.22
CA TRP A 81 -3.21 -10.16 -7.62
C TRP A 81 -4.04 -10.47 -6.36
N LEU A 82 -4.57 -9.42 -5.73
CA LEU A 82 -5.09 -9.50 -4.38
C LEU A 82 -6.39 -8.73 -4.24
N HIS A 83 -7.40 -9.36 -3.64
CA HIS A 83 -8.60 -8.69 -3.18
C HIS A 83 -8.99 -9.24 -1.82
N PHE A 84 -8.92 -8.39 -0.79
CA PHE A 84 -9.31 -8.75 0.56
C PHE A 84 -10.56 -8.01 1.00
N LYS A 85 -11.41 -8.74 1.72
CA LYS A 85 -12.56 -8.22 2.46
C LYS A 85 -12.38 -8.54 3.93
N ILE A 86 -12.22 -7.50 4.76
CA ILE A 86 -12.12 -7.68 6.22
C ILE A 86 -13.51 -8.06 6.75
N ARG A 87 -13.57 -9.14 7.53
CA ARG A 87 -14.81 -9.64 8.14
C ARG A 87 -14.92 -9.34 9.63
N SER A 88 -13.79 -9.31 10.33
CA SER A 88 -13.71 -8.97 11.74
C SER A 88 -12.37 -8.30 12.05
N VAL A 89 -12.38 -7.47 13.08
CA VAL A 89 -11.20 -6.81 13.65
C VAL A 89 -11.21 -7.12 15.13
N HIS A 90 -10.04 -7.50 15.67
CA HIS A 90 -9.83 -7.79 17.09
C HIS A 90 -8.70 -6.90 17.60
N PHE A 91 -8.91 -6.31 18.76
CA PHE A 91 -7.92 -5.49 19.46
C PHE A 91 -7.40 -6.29 20.68
N GLU A 92 -6.10 -6.21 20.94
CA GLU A 92 -5.42 -6.82 22.10
C GLU A 92 -4.87 -5.74 23.04
#